data_AF-A0A485K8J3-F1
#
_entry.id   AF-A0A485K8J3-F1
#
_cell.length_a   1.000
_cell.length_b   1.000
_cell.length_c   1.000
_cell.angle_alpha   90.00
_cell.angle_beta   90.00
_cell.angle_gamma   90.00
#
_symmetry.space_group_name_H-M   'P 1'
#
loop_
_entity.id
_entity.type
_entity.pdbx_description
1 polymer ?
#
loop_
_entity_poly.entity_id
_entity_poly.type
_entity_poly.pdbx_seq_one_letter_code
_entity_poly.pdbx_strand_id
1 'polypeptide(L)'
;MAMSSLGKRVAVGSGLLLASAGGTAALVEMTIRNTQDTAAKERATWETAWRPLKDEAAEKLPRAASAEEIRRLREVIARVDAVEKDWRRHEDDVAAMTQSWTEAKEAIARRLGL
;
A
#
# COMPACT_ATOMS: atom_id res chain seq x y z
N MET A 1 26.62 -8.62 -48.90
CA MET A 1 25.44 -8.72 -48.03
C MET A 1 25.86 -8.48 -46.58
N ALA A 2 25.75 -7.24 -46.09
CA ALA A 2 26.16 -6.86 -44.73
C ALA A 2 24.99 -6.27 -43.93
N MET A 3 23.84 -6.94 -43.96
CA MET A 3 22.61 -6.52 -43.27
C MET A 3 22.20 -7.42 -42.09
N SER A 4 23.06 -8.35 -41.63
CA SER A 4 22.66 -9.35 -40.61
C SER A 4 23.12 -9.04 -39.16
N SER A 5 24.10 -8.15 -38.94
CA SER A 5 24.65 -7.92 -37.59
C SER A 5 23.96 -6.80 -36.81
N LEU A 6 23.45 -5.77 -37.50
CA LEU A 6 22.81 -4.61 -36.86
C LEU A 6 21.40 -4.95 -36.34
N GLY A 7 20.59 -5.63 -37.16
CA GLY A 7 19.23 -6.03 -36.77
C GLY A 7 19.19 -7.01 -35.60
N LYS A 8 20.17 -7.94 -35.53
CA LYS A 8 20.30 -8.87 -34.38
C LYS A 8 20.70 -8.13 -33.09
N ARG A 9 21.55 -7.10 -33.16
CA ARG A 9 21.94 -6.30 -31.99
C ARG A 9 20.81 -5.42 -31.47
N VAL A 10 20.02 -4.84 -32.37
CA VAL A 10 18.81 -4.07 -32.01
C VAL A 10 17.75 -4.99 -31.40
N ALA A 11 17.51 -6.17 -31.98
CA ALA A 11 16.55 -7.13 -31.43
C ALA A 11 16.97 -7.65 -30.03
N VAL A 12 18.26 -7.94 -29.82
CA VAL A 12 18.79 -8.36 -28.51
C VAL A 12 18.74 -7.21 -27.50
N GLY A 13 19.06 -5.98 -27.90
CA GLY A 13 18.97 -4.79 -27.04
C GLY A 13 17.52 -4.48 -26.62
N SER A 14 16.57 -4.55 -27.54
CA SER A 14 15.14 -4.41 -27.25
C SER A 14 14.61 -5.57 -26.41
N GLY A 15 15.08 -6.80 -26.65
CA GLY A 15 14.72 -7.99 -25.86
C GLY A 15 15.22 -7.91 -24.42
N LEU A 16 16.44 -7.42 -24.20
CA LEU A 16 16.99 -7.19 -22.86
C LEU A 16 16.26 -6.04 -22.14
N LEU A 17 15.92 -4.96 -22.85
CA LEU A 17 15.13 -3.86 -22.28
C LEU A 17 13.71 -4.31 -21.91
N LEU A 18 13.04 -5.08 -22.77
CA LEU A 18 11.72 -5.65 -22.48
C LEU A 18 11.77 -6.67 -21.34
N ALA A 19 12.79 -7.53 -21.28
CA ALA A 19 12.99 -8.46 -20.17
C ALA A 19 13.26 -7.73 -18.85
N SER A 20 14.04 -6.64 -18.87
CA SER A 20 14.29 -5.80 -17.70
C SER A 20 13.03 -5.03 -17.26
N ALA A 21 12.26 -4.47 -18.21
CA ALA A 21 11.01 -3.79 -17.93
C ALA A 21 9.94 -4.76 -17.40
N GLY A 22 9.89 -6.00 -17.90
CA GLY A 22 9.05 -7.07 -17.38
C GLY A 22 9.44 -7.49 -15.96
N GLY A 23 10.75 -7.59 -15.67
CA GLY A 23 11.25 -7.85 -14.32
C GLY A 23 10.94 -6.71 -13.34
N THR A 24 11.14 -5.46 -13.74
CA THR A 24 10.78 -4.29 -12.93
C THR A 24 9.26 -4.19 -12.73
N ALA A 25 8.45 -4.46 -13.75
CA ALA A 25 7.00 -4.51 -13.64
C ALA A 25 6.54 -5.57 -12.64
N ALA A 26 7.09 -6.78 -12.71
CA ALA A 26 6.78 -7.85 -11.76
C ALA A 26 7.16 -7.47 -10.32
N LEU A 27 8.30 -6.81 -10.11
CA LEU A 27 8.71 -6.32 -8.79
C LEU A 27 7.76 -5.24 -8.27
N VAL A 28 7.38 -4.25 -9.10
CA VAL A 28 6.43 -3.20 -8.71
C VAL A 28 5.07 -3.82 -8.35
N GLU A 29 4.57 -4.75 -9.15
CA GLU A 29 3.32 -5.45 -8.86
C GLU A 29 3.41 -6.30 -7.59
N MET A 30 4.53 -6.97 -7.34
CA MET A 30 4.76 -7.71 -6.11
C MET A 30 4.78 -6.77 -4.89
N THR A 31 5.44 -5.63 -4.99
CA THR A 31 5.47 -4.63 -3.92
C THR A 31 4.07 -4.10 -3.64
N ILE A 32 3.30 -3.73 -4.67
CA ILE A 32 1.90 -3.27 -4.51
C ILE A 32 1.07 -4.35 -3.81
N ARG A 33 1.15 -5.61 -4.24
CA ARG A 33 0.41 -6.73 -3.60
C ARG A 33 0.82 -6.94 -2.15
N ASN A 34 2.11 -6.88 -1.83
CA ASN A 34 2.57 -7.04 -0.45
C ASN A 34 2.10 -5.90 0.46
N THR A 35 2.10 -4.66 -0.05
CA THR A 35 1.57 -3.51 0.68
C THR A 35 0.04 -3.63 0.86
N GLN A 36 -0.69 -4.11 -0.15
CA GLN A 36 -2.12 -4.43 -0.05
C GLN A 36 -2.40 -5.46 1.05
N ASP A 37 -1.68 -6.57 1.06
CA ASP A 37 -1.84 -7.62 2.07
C ASP A 37 -1.52 -7.12 3.49
N THR A 38 -0.53 -6.24 3.61
CA THR A 38 -0.15 -5.64 4.88
C THR A 38 -1.25 -4.70 5.39
N ALA A 39 -1.73 -3.77 4.54
CA ALA A 39 -2.82 -2.87 4.89
C ALA A 39 -4.09 -3.64 5.28
N ALA A 40 -4.42 -4.72 4.56
CA ALA A 40 -5.58 -5.57 4.88
C ALA A 40 -5.44 -6.26 6.25
N LYS A 41 -4.25 -6.75 6.59
CA LYS A 41 -3.98 -7.35 7.92
C LYS A 41 -4.05 -6.32 9.04
N GLU A 42 -3.51 -5.13 8.83
CA GLU A 42 -3.56 -4.04 9.79
C GLU A 42 -5.00 -3.57 10.03
N ARG A 43 -5.78 -3.40 8.97
CA ARG A 43 -7.22 -3.13 9.06
C ARG A 43 -7.95 -4.22 9.83
N ALA A 44 -7.76 -5.48 9.48
CA ALA A 44 -8.42 -6.59 10.17
C ALA A 44 -8.05 -6.60 11.67
N THR A 45 -6.79 -6.33 12.01
CA THR A 45 -6.33 -6.21 13.40
C THR A 45 -6.99 -5.02 14.10
N TRP A 46 -7.12 -3.88 13.43
CA TRP A 46 -7.83 -2.72 13.96
C TRP A 46 -9.31 -3.02 14.20
N GLU A 47 -10.01 -3.60 13.23
CA GLU A 47 -11.44 -3.91 13.34
C GLU A 47 -11.72 -4.94 14.45
N THR A 48 -10.85 -5.92 14.65
CA THR A 48 -11.08 -7.05 15.57
C THR A 48 -10.51 -6.86 16.97
N ALA A 49 -9.39 -6.15 17.12
CA ALA A 49 -8.70 -6.02 18.40
C ALA A 49 -8.74 -4.60 18.96
N TRP A 50 -8.46 -3.58 18.14
CA TRP A 50 -8.27 -2.22 18.64
C TRP A 50 -9.57 -1.43 18.74
N ARG A 51 -10.45 -1.53 17.74
CA ARG A 51 -11.74 -0.84 17.70
C ARG A 51 -12.63 -1.22 18.90
N PRO A 52 -12.79 -2.51 19.28
CA PRO A 52 -13.58 -2.86 20.45
C PRO A 52 -13.06 -2.22 21.75
N LEU A 53 -11.74 -2.12 21.91
CA LEU A 53 -11.12 -1.46 23.08
C LEU A 53 -11.43 0.03 23.13
N LYS A 54 -11.42 0.71 21.98
CA LYS A 54 -11.81 2.13 21.87
C LYS A 54 -13.30 2.31 22.18
N ASP A 55 -14.16 1.45 21.65
CA ASP A 55 -15.61 1.50 21.89
C ASP A 55 -15.92 1.27 23.37
N GLU A 56 -15.29 0.28 24.01
CA GLU A 56 -15.43 0.01 25.45
C GLU A 56 -14.89 1.17 26.30
N ALA A 57 -13.73 1.74 25.94
CA ALA A 57 -13.16 2.88 26.65
C ALA A 57 -14.06 4.12 26.53
N ALA A 58 -14.65 4.36 25.36
CA ALA A 58 -15.58 5.46 25.11
C ALA A 58 -16.90 5.27 25.87
N GLU A 59 -17.41 4.04 25.99
CA GLU A 59 -18.61 3.74 26.77
C GLU A 59 -18.37 3.95 28.28
N LYS A 60 -17.19 3.59 28.80
CA LYS A 60 -16.85 3.74 30.22
C LYS A 60 -16.55 5.17 30.63
N LEU A 61 -16.07 6.00 29.70
CA LEU A 61 -15.60 7.36 29.97
C LEU A 61 -16.62 8.25 30.73
N PRO A 62 -17.93 8.26 30.42
CA PRO A 62 -18.92 9.07 31.14
C PRO A 62 -19.20 8.57 32.57
N ARG A 63 -18.86 7.33 32.89
CA ARG A 63 -19.10 6.68 34.19
C ARG A 63 -17.84 6.61 35.06
N ALA A 64 -16.72 7.15 34.59
CA ALA A 64 -15.45 7.10 35.29
C ALA A 64 -15.54 7.84 36.62
N ALA A 65 -15.08 7.20 37.70
CA ALA A 65 -15.23 7.69 39.07
C ALA A 65 -14.06 8.59 39.52
N SER A 66 -13.00 8.69 38.72
CA SER A 66 -11.79 9.45 39.07
C SER A 66 -11.13 10.12 37.88
N ALA A 67 -10.42 11.23 38.14
CA ALA A 67 -9.61 11.91 37.13
C ALA A 67 -8.53 11.00 36.52
N GLU A 68 -7.99 10.07 37.32
CA GLU A 68 -6.98 9.11 36.86
C GLU A 68 -7.56 8.04 35.92
N GLU A 69 -8.79 7.60 36.19
CA GLU A 69 -9.52 6.70 35.29
C GLU A 69 -9.89 7.40 33.98
N ILE A 70 -10.39 8.64 34.05
CA ILE A 70 -10.65 9.48 32.86
C ILE A 70 -9.39 9.63 32.02
N ARG A 71 -8.24 9.92 32.64
CA ARG A 71 -6.96 10.07 31.96
C ARG A 71 -6.58 8.80 31.20
N ARG A 72 -6.63 7.64 31.87
CA ARG A 72 -6.29 6.35 31.28
C ARG A 72 -7.22 5.97 30.12
N LEU A 73 -8.54 6.16 30.29
CA LEU A 73 -9.51 5.87 29.22
C LEU A 73 -9.28 6.77 28.00
N ARG A 74 -9.01 8.06 28.19
CA ARG A 74 -8.65 8.98 27.10
C ARG A 74 -7.34 8.59 26.42
N GLU A 75 -6.35 8.12 27.17
CA GLU A 75 -5.10 7.65 26.61
C GLU A 75 -5.28 6.41 25.74
N VAL A 76 -6.13 5.46 26.17
CA VAL A 76 -6.49 4.28 25.35
C VAL A 76 -7.14 4.72 24.05
N ILE A 77 -8.15 5.60 24.11
CA ILE A 77 -8.83 6.13 22.91
C ILE A 77 -7.81 6.80 21.98
N ALA A 78 -6.97 7.69 22.50
CA ALA A 78 -5.97 8.41 21.70
C ALA A 78 -4.94 7.49 21.03
N ARG A 79 -4.50 6.43 21.73
CA ARG A 79 -3.59 5.44 21.14
C ARG A 79 -4.26 4.64 20.02
N VAL A 80 -5.52 4.23 20.20
CA VAL A 80 -6.26 3.52 19.15
C VAL A 80 -6.55 4.44 17.97
N ASP A 81 -6.83 5.72 18.19
CA ASP A 81 -6.99 6.73 17.12
C ASP A 81 -5.71 6.91 16.31
N ALA A 82 -4.55 6.90 16.96
CA ALA A 82 -3.26 6.97 16.28
C ALA A 82 -3.04 5.75 15.38
N VAL A 83 -3.30 4.54 15.90
CA VAL A 83 -3.26 3.31 15.10
C VAL A 83 -4.25 3.38 13.94
N GLU A 84 -5.45 3.93 14.16
CA GLU A 84 -6.45 4.13 13.10
C GLU A 84 -5.92 4.98 11.96
N LYS A 85 -5.27 6.09 12.31
CA LYS A 85 -4.68 7.01 11.34
C LYS A 85 -3.55 6.36 10.54
N ASP A 86 -2.71 5.56 11.20
CA ASP A 86 -1.56 4.93 10.56
C ASP A 86 -1.98 3.87 9.53
N TRP A 87 -2.93 2.98 9.85
CA TRP A 87 -3.37 1.97 8.86
C TRP A 87 -4.14 2.60 7.70
N ARG A 88 -4.95 3.64 7.95
CA ARG A 88 -5.64 4.37 6.87
C ARG A 88 -4.64 5.01 5.91
N ARG A 89 -3.54 5.57 6.44
CA ARG A 89 -2.46 6.10 5.61
C ARG A 89 -1.85 5.01 4.72
N HIS A 90 -1.65 3.81 5.24
CA HIS A 90 -1.15 2.69 4.43
C HIS A 90 -2.14 2.28 3.32
N GLU A 91 -3.45 2.30 3.57
CA GLU A 91 -4.46 2.09 2.50
C GLU A 91 -4.38 3.19 1.43
N ASP A 92 -4.24 4.46 1.82
CA ASP A 92 -4.09 5.58 0.89
C ASP A 92 -2.82 5.45 0.05
N ASP A 93 -1.70 5.06 0.67
CA ASP A 93 -0.43 4.82 -0.01
C ASP A 93 -0.55 3.69 -1.05
N VAL A 94 -1.27 2.61 -0.71
CA VAL A 94 -1.58 1.51 -1.66
C VAL A 94 -2.40 2.02 -2.85
N ALA A 95 -3.41 2.84 -2.60
CA ALA A 95 -4.26 3.40 -3.66
C ALA A 95 -3.42 4.27 -4.60
N ALA A 96 -2.57 5.15 -4.04
CA ALA A 96 -1.67 6.00 -4.80
C ALA A 96 -0.64 5.20 -5.63
N MET A 97 -0.02 4.18 -5.04
CA MET A 97 0.91 3.29 -5.75
C MET A 97 0.23 2.54 -6.90
N THR A 98 -0.99 2.05 -6.68
CA THR A 98 -1.77 1.32 -7.69
C THR A 98 -2.15 2.24 -8.85
N GLN A 99 -2.59 3.47 -8.54
CA GLN A 99 -2.91 4.47 -9.55
C GLN A 99 -1.67 4.86 -10.36
N SER A 100 -0.58 5.22 -9.68
CA SER A 100 0.68 5.60 -10.32
C SER A 100 1.21 4.48 -11.24
N TRP A 101 1.11 3.22 -10.81
CA TRP A 101 1.49 2.08 -11.64
C TRP A 101 0.59 1.89 -12.86
N THR A 102 -0.71 2.13 -12.71
CA THR A 102 -1.68 2.06 -13.82
C THR A 102 -1.39 3.14 -14.86
N GLU A 103 -1.18 4.38 -14.44
CA GLU A 103 -0.81 5.50 -15.30
C GLU A 103 0.51 5.24 -16.04
N ALA A 104 1.50 4.65 -15.35
CA ALA A 104 2.77 4.26 -15.96
C ALA A 104 2.60 3.20 -17.05
N LYS A 105 1.79 2.15 -16.79
CA LYS A 105 1.48 1.12 -17.79
C LYS A 105 0.80 1.70 -19.03
N GLU A 106 -0.16 2.59 -18.84
CA GLU A 106 -0.84 3.26 -19.96
C GLU A 106 0.11 4.14 -20.77
N ALA A 107 1.00 4.89 -20.10
CA ALA A 107 1.99 5.72 -20.77
C ALA A 107 2.95 4.88 -21.62
N ILE A 108 3.36 3.71 -21.10
CA ILE A 108 4.18 2.75 -21.84
C ILE A 108 3.40 2.18 -23.04
N ALA A 109 2.16 1.74 -22.84
CA ALA A 109 1.31 1.22 -23.92
C ALA A 109 1.14 2.25 -25.05
N ARG A 110 0.78 3.50 -24.71
CA ARG A 110 0.70 4.62 -25.66
C ARG A 110 2.01 4.84 -26.42
N ARG A 111 3.15 4.77 -25.75
CA ARG A 111 4.47 4.96 -26.38
C ARG A 111 4.85 3.81 -27.31
N LEU A 112 4.38 2.60 -27.04
CA LEU A 112 4.64 1.40 -27.83
C LEU A 112 3.57 1.16 -28.91
N GLY A 113 2.49 1.94 -28.94
CA GLY A 113 1.37 1.76 -29.86
C GLY A 113 0.55 0.49 -29.59
N LEU A 114 0.50 0.06 -28.32
CA LEU A 114 -0.26 -1.09 -27.83
C LEU A 114 -1.62 -0.68 -27.29
#